data_AF-A0A9P7AAM8-F1
#
_entry.id   AF-A0A9P7AAM8-F1
#
_cell.length_a   1.000
_cell.length_b   1.000
_cell.length_c   1.000
_cell.angle_alpha   90.00
_cell.angle_beta   90.00
_cell.angle_gamma   90.00
#
_symmetry.space_group_name_H-M   'P 1'
#
loop_
_entity.id
_entity.type
_entity.pdbx_description
1 polymer ?
#
loop_
_entity_poly.entity_id
_entity_poly.type
_entity_poly.pdbx_seq_one_letter_code
_entity_poly.pdbx_strand_id
1 'polypeptide(L)'
;MVGLTLYDVLAIPTTASTDDVRRAYKQKALETHPDKLEPTVSEQERRAAEGRFRNVCEAFEVLSDPVKRKAYDDRIQLAQKNKKHWDEQHDKRVKTREEWARQVKERSEARMKERADFYENLKRIKEEKQRYMEMVELFYQELRDCHPEWESRRQAALQWKEMADKGQIPRQHTTRI
;
A
#
# COMPACT_ATOMS: atom_id res chain seq x y z
N MET A 1 -2.36 -10.24 25.32
CA MET A 1 -2.58 -10.93 26.60
C MET A 1 -3.94 -11.60 26.55
N VAL A 2 -3.97 -12.93 26.46
CA VAL A 2 -5.23 -13.69 26.60
C VAL A 2 -5.54 -13.66 28.10
N GLY A 3 -6.68 -13.09 28.48
CA GLY A 3 -7.11 -13.13 29.88
C GLY A 3 -7.26 -14.58 30.32
N LEU A 4 -6.79 -14.91 31.53
CA LEU A 4 -6.92 -16.25 32.12
C LEU A 4 -8.40 -16.63 32.17
N THR A 5 -8.74 -17.82 31.65
CA THR A 5 -10.09 -18.37 31.80
C THR A 5 -10.29 -18.91 33.22
N LEU A 6 -11.54 -19.12 33.64
CA LEU A 6 -11.84 -19.70 34.96
C LEU A 6 -11.26 -21.12 35.10
N TYR A 7 -11.16 -21.84 33.99
CA TYR A 7 -10.49 -23.14 33.91
C TYR A 7 -8.98 -23.02 34.13
N ASP A 8 -8.35 -21.99 33.54
CA ASP A 8 -6.92 -21.72 33.74
C ASP A 8 -6.61 -21.30 35.19
N VAL A 9 -7.51 -20.56 35.84
CA VAL A 9 -7.37 -20.17 37.26
C VAL A 9 -7.35 -21.41 38.17
N LEU A 10 -8.20 -22.40 37.90
CA LEU A 10 -8.19 -23.68 38.62
C LEU A 10 -7.15 -24.68 38.07
N ALA A 11 -6.45 -24.33 36.99
CA ALA A 11 -5.49 -25.18 36.29
C ALA A 11 -6.06 -26.55 35.85
N ILE A 12 -7.29 -26.54 35.34
CA ILE A 12 -8.01 -27.73 34.87
C ILE A 12 -8.40 -27.58 33.38
N PRO A 13 -8.56 -28.68 32.64
CA PRO A 13 -9.08 -28.61 31.29
C PRO A 13 -10.57 -28.23 31.28
N THR A 14 -11.04 -27.64 30.18
CA THR A 14 -12.48 -27.32 29.97
C THR A 14 -13.38 -28.57 30.00
N THR A 15 -12.80 -29.75 29.74
CA THR A 15 -13.46 -31.07 29.78
C THR A 15 -13.55 -31.67 31.19
N ALA A 16 -13.03 -31.00 32.21
CA ALA A 16 -12.99 -31.52 33.58
C ALA A 16 -14.39 -31.74 34.17
N SER A 17 -14.56 -32.80 34.97
CA SER A 17 -15.82 -33.09 35.65
C SER A 17 -16.08 -32.13 36.81
N THR A 18 -17.30 -32.09 37.34
CA THR A 18 -17.63 -31.30 38.54
C THR A 18 -16.82 -31.71 39.77
N ASP A 19 -16.43 -32.98 39.87
CA ASP A 19 -15.61 -33.47 40.98
C ASP A 19 -14.15 -33.03 40.83
N ASP A 20 -13.64 -32.96 39.59
CA ASP A 20 -12.32 -32.39 39.31
C ASP A 20 -12.28 -30.89 39.66
N VAL A 21 -13.34 -30.14 39.36
CA VAL A 21 -13.49 -28.72 39.75
C VAL A 21 -13.43 -28.56 41.28
N ARG A 22 -14.15 -29.41 42.03
CA ARG A 22 -14.14 -29.39 43.50
C ARG A 22 -12.77 -29.75 44.06
N ARG A 23 -12.08 -30.75 43.49
CA ARG A 23 -10.75 -31.16 43.94
C ARG A 23 -9.72 -30.05 43.67
N ALA A 24 -9.74 -29.46 42.47
CA ALA A 24 -8.86 -28.37 42.09
C ALA A 24 -9.08 -27.12 42.95
N TYR A 25 -10.33 -26.77 43.25
CA TYR A 25 -10.64 -25.68 44.18
C TYR A 25 -10.03 -25.90 45.56
N LYS A 26 -10.20 -27.09 46.17
CA LYS A 26 -9.61 -27.39 47.49
C LYS A 26 -8.09 -27.23 47.48
N GLN A 27 -7.44 -27.75 46.45
CA GLN A 27 -5.99 -27.63 46.32
C GLN A 27 -5.56 -26.16 46.15
N LYS A 28 -6.20 -25.43 45.23
CA LYS A 28 -5.85 -24.03 44.94
C LYS A 28 -6.18 -23.09 46.10
N ALA A 29 -7.27 -23.33 46.81
CA ALA A 29 -7.63 -22.59 48.03
C ALA A 29 -6.55 -22.77 49.11
N LEU A 30 -6.02 -23.99 49.31
CA LEU A 30 -4.93 -24.24 50.25
C LEU A 30 -3.58 -23.64 49.80
N GLU A 31 -3.34 -23.53 48.50
CA GLU A 31 -2.14 -22.90 47.95
C GLU A 31 -2.19 -21.36 48.05
N THR A 32 -3.38 -20.78 47.93
CA THR A 32 -3.58 -19.32 47.87
C THR A 32 -4.09 -18.72 49.18
N HIS A 33 -4.27 -19.53 50.23
CA HIS A 33 -4.79 -19.07 51.51
C HIS A 33 -3.82 -18.08 52.20
N PRO A 34 -4.29 -16.91 52.66
CA PRO A 34 -3.42 -15.90 53.27
C PRO A 34 -2.76 -16.36 54.58
N ASP A 35 -3.35 -17.34 55.28
CA ASP A 35 -2.81 -17.95 56.51
C ASP A 35 -1.51 -18.75 56.30
N LYS A 36 -1.22 -19.17 55.06
CA LYS A 36 0.06 -19.83 54.72
C LYS A 36 1.19 -18.84 54.43
N LEU A 37 0.91 -17.54 54.42
CA LEU A 37 1.93 -16.53 54.17
C LEU A 37 2.71 -16.27 55.45
N GLU A 38 4.04 -16.30 55.35
CA GLU A 38 4.90 -15.98 56.49
C GLU A 38 4.67 -14.53 56.97
N PRO A 39 4.90 -14.22 58.26
CA PRO A 39 4.75 -12.86 58.80
C PRO A 39 5.64 -11.81 58.12
N THR A 40 6.72 -12.26 57.47
CA THR A 40 7.77 -11.48 56.78
C THR A 40 7.42 -11.08 55.34
N VAL A 41 6.34 -11.60 54.79
CA VAL A 41 5.92 -11.39 53.39
C VAL A 41 5.46 -9.94 53.19
N SER A 42 5.86 -9.34 52.06
CA SER A 42 5.54 -7.94 51.76
C SER A 42 4.02 -7.73 51.60
N GLU A 43 3.56 -6.51 51.85
CA GLU A 43 2.16 -6.11 51.64
C GLU A 43 1.69 -6.35 50.19
N GLN A 44 2.60 -6.23 49.21
CA GLN A 44 2.31 -6.53 47.81
C GLN A 44 2.04 -8.02 47.56
N GLU A 45 2.83 -8.90 48.17
CA GLU A 45 2.65 -10.35 48.05
C GLU A 45 1.38 -10.83 48.76
N ARG A 46 1.03 -10.22 49.91
CA ARG A 46 -0.26 -10.45 50.58
C ARG A 46 -1.44 -10.09 49.69
N ARG A 47 -1.44 -8.89 49.11
CA ARG A 47 -2.48 -8.46 48.16
C ARG A 47 -2.55 -9.34 46.91
N ALA A 48 -1.41 -9.79 46.40
CA ALA A 48 -1.37 -10.69 45.25
C ALA A 48 -1.97 -12.07 45.60
N ALA A 49 -1.70 -12.61 46.78
CA ALA A 49 -2.28 -13.86 47.25
C ALA A 49 -3.80 -13.74 47.47
N GLU A 50 -4.27 -12.66 48.10
CA GLU A 50 -5.70 -12.37 48.25
C GLU A 50 -6.41 -12.25 46.89
N GLY A 51 -5.79 -11.58 45.91
CA GLY A 51 -6.31 -11.49 44.55
C GLY A 51 -6.42 -12.85 43.87
N ARG A 52 -5.40 -13.71 44.01
CA ARG A 52 -5.43 -15.08 43.48
C ARG A 52 -6.51 -15.93 44.15
N PHE A 53 -6.64 -15.85 45.48
CA PHE A 53 -7.68 -16.56 46.23
C PHE A 53 -9.08 -16.13 45.77
N ARG A 54 -9.29 -14.82 45.58
CA ARG A 54 -10.57 -14.30 45.05
C ARG A 54 -10.89 -14.86 43.67
N ASN A 55 -9.91 -14.89 42.76
CA ASN A 55 -10.09 -15.47 41.43
C ASN A 55 -10.42 -16.98 41.50
N VAL A 56 -9.78 -17.73 42.41
CA VAL A 56 -10.06 -19.15 42.64
C VAL A 56 -11.49 -19.37 43.15
N CYS A 57 -11.96 -18.53 44.07
CA CYS A 57 -13.35 -18.57 44.56
C CYS A 57 -14.36 -18.24 43.45
N GLU A 58 -14.12 -17.20 42.66
CA GLU A 58 -14.98 -16.82 41.53
C GLU A 58 -15.04 -17.92 40.48
N ALA A 59 -13.89 -18.52 40.15
CA ALA A 59 -13.83 -19.66 39.23
C ALA A 59 -14.64 -20.84 39.75
N PHE A 60 -14.55 -21.17 41.04
CA PHE A 60 -15.35 -22.23 41.62
C PHE A 60 -16.84 -21.92 41.64
N GLU A 61 -17.25 -20.69 41.96
CA GLU A 61 -18.66 -20.29 42.00
C GLU A 61 -19.36 -20.49 40.65
N VAL A 62 -18.66 -20.16 39.56
CA VAL A 62 -19.21 -20.30 38.20
C VAL A 62 -19.09 -21.75 37.70
N LEU A 63 -17.98 -22.45 37.96
CA LEU A 63 -17.73 -23.77 37.39
C LEU A 63 -18.37 -24.93 38.18
N SER A 64 -18.73 -24.72 39.44
CA SER A 64 -19.37 -25.74 40.28
C SER A 64 -20.88 -25.89 40.02
N ASP A 65 -21.54 -24.83 39.56
CA ASP A 65 -22.96 -24.83 39.19
C ASP A 65 -23.09 -25.18 37.68
N PRO A 66 -23.80 -26.27 37.32
CA PRO A 66 -23.99 -26.66 35.92
C PRO A 66 -24.61 -25.58 35.04
N VAL A 67 -25.52 -24.76 35.57
CA VAL A 67 -26.22 -23.69 34.83
C VAL A 67 -25.26 -22.54 34.55
N LYS A 68 -24.53 -22.08 35.58
CA LYS A 68 -23.53 -21.01 35.43
C LYS A 68 -22.37 -21.44 34.53
N ARG A 69 -21.91 -22.70 34.67
CA ARG A 69 -20.86 -23.28 33.83
C ARG A 69 -21.28 -23.30 32.37
N LYS A 70 -22.49 -23.77 32.06
CA LYS A 70 -23.00 -23.79 30.69
C LYS A 70 -23.05 -22.38 30.08
N ALA A 71 -23.58 -21.40 30.81
CA ALA A 71 -23.64 -20.02 30.33
C ALA A 71 -22.23 -19.42 30.09
N TYR A 72 -21.26 -19.76 30.94
CA TYR A 72 -19.86 -19.37 30.77
C TYR A 72 -19.23 -20.02 29.52
N ASP A 73 -19.46 -21.32 29.32
CA ASP A 73 -18.98 -22.08 28.17
C ASP A 73 -19.57 -21.54 26.86
N ASP A 74 -20.88 -21.29 26.82
CA ASP A 74 -21.59 -20.71 25.68
C ASP A 74 -21.00 -19.32 25.32
N ARG A 75 -20.68 -18.50 26.33
CA ARG A 75 -20.04 -17.19 26.12
C ARG A 75 -18.63 -17.31 25.55
N ILE A 76 -17.82 -18.25 26.05
CA ILE A 76 -16.47 -18.49 25.50
C ILE A 76 -16.58 -18.96 24.05
N GLN A 77 -17.47 -19.90 23.75
CA GLN A 77 -17.65 -20.41 22.39
C GLN A 77 -18.12 -19.31 21.44
N LEU A 78 -19.06 -18.47 21.86
CA LEU A 78 -19.52 -17.33 21.06
C LEU A 78 -18.37 -16.33 20.81
N ALA A 79 -17.58 -16.02 21.83
CA ALA A 79 -16.42 -15.15 21.69
C ALA A 79 -15.38 -15.72 20.70
N GLN A 80 -15.12 -17.03 20.77
CA GLN A 80 -14.22 -17.73 19.84
C GLN A 80 -14.75 -17.71 18.40
N LYS A 81 -16.05 -18.00 18.20
CA LYS A 81 -16.70 -17.93 16.87
C LYS A 81 -16.63 -16.52 16.29
N ASN A 82 -16.96 -15.51 17.10
CA ASN A 82 -16.89 -14.11 16.68
C ASN A 82 -15.46 -13.72 16.32
N LYS A 83 -14.46 -14.05 17.15
CA LYS A 83 -13.05 -13.78 16.85
C LYS A 83 -12.62 -14.40 15.52
N LYS A 84 -12.92 -15.67 15.29
CA LYS A 84 -12.61 -16.36 14.04
C LYS A 84 -13.23 -15.65 12.83
N HIS A 85 -14.48 -15.21 12.94
CA HIS A 85 -15.17 -14.47 11.89
C HIS A 85 -14.52 -13.11 11.60
N TRP A 86 -14.14 -12.36 12.65
CA TRP A 86 -13.44 -11.08 12.51
C TRP A 86 -12.05 -11.25 11.90
N ASP A 87 -11.28 -12.25 12.33
CA ASP A 87 -9.95 -12.55 11.80
C ASP A 87 -10.01 -12.93 10.31
N GLU A 88 -11.00 -13.75 9.91
CA GLU A 88 -11.19 -14.16 8.52
C GLU A 88 -11.64 -12.99 7.62
N GLN A 89 -12.52 -12.12 8.12
CA GLN A 89 -12.90 -10.90 7.40
C GLN A 89 -11.73 -9.92 7.26
N HIS A 90 -10.90 -9.80 8.31
CA HIS A 90 -9.73 -8.92 8.29
C HIS A 90 -8.69 -9.39 7.26
N ASP A 91 -8.38 -10.70 7.22
CA ASP A 91 -7.44 -11.27 6.25
C ASP A 91 -7.91 -11.05 4.80
N LYS A 92 -9.20 -11.26 4.52
CA LYS A 92 -9.79 -10.96 3.21
C LYS A 92 -9.59 -9.50 2.84
N ARG A 93 -9.94 -8.55 3.72
CA ARG A 93 -9.81 -7.11 3.46
C ARG A 93 -8.37 -6.65 3.25
N VAL A 94 -7.41 -7.23 3.98
CA VAL A 94 -5.98 -6.93 3.80
C VAL A 94 -5.51 -7.41 2.43
N LYS A 95 -5.80 -8.66 2.06
CA LYS A 95 -5.47 -9.21 0.74
C LYS A 95 -6.08 -8.39 -0.39
N THR A 96 -7.36 -8.03 -0.28
CA THR A 96 -8.02 -7.17 -1.29
C THR A 96 -7.37 -5.79 -1.38
N ARG A 97 -6.90 -5.23 -0.25
CA ARG A 97 -6.22 -3.93 -0.21
C ARG A 97 -4.83 -3.98 -0.83
N GLU A 98 -4.07 -5.04 -0.58
CA GLU A 98 -2.74 -5.26 -1.18
C GLU A 98 -2.84 -5.49 -2.69
N GLU A 99 -3.80 -6.30 -3.11
CA GLU A 99 -4.09 -6.52 -4.54
C GLU A 99 -4.54 -5.24 -5.23
N TRP A 100 -5.40 -4.45 -4.59
CA TRP A 100 -5.82 -3.14 -5.10
C TRP A 100 -4.62 -2.17 -5.21
N ALA A 101 -3.77 -2.10 -4.18
CA ALA A 101 -2.57 -1.26 -4.21
C ALA A 101 -1.58 -1.68 -5.30
N ARG A 102 -1.42 -3.00 -5.51
CA ARG A 102 -0.58 -3.55 -6.59
C ARG A 102 -1.13 -3.15 -7.97
N GLN A 103 -2.43 -3.35 -8.20
CA GLN A 103 -3.07 -2.97 -9.47
C GLN A 103 -2.98 -1.47 -9.74
N VAL A 104 -3.16 -0.63 -8.71
CA VAL A 104 -3.01 0.83 -8.85
C VAL A 104 -1.58 1.21 -9.22
N LYS A 105 -0.58 0.59 -8.56
CA LYS A 105 0.84 0.83 -8.85
C LYS A 105 1.18 0.42 -10.29
N GLU A 106 0.81 -0.78 -10.69
CA GLU A 106 1.04 -1.31 -12.03
C GLU A 106 0.38 -0.43 -13.11
N ARG A 107 -0.88 -0.03 -12.90
CA ARG A 107 -1.58 0.89 -13.82
C ARG A 107 -0.95 2.28 -13.88
N SER A 108 -0.35 2.74 -12.78
CA SER A 108 0.41 4.00 -12.76
C SER A 108 1.70 3.85 -13.54
N GLU A 109 2.46 2.79 -13.30
CA GLU A 109 3.73 2.49 -13.97
C GLU A 109 3.53 2.27 -15.48
N ALA A 110 2.49 1.55 -15.89
CA ALA A 110 2.14 1.38 -17.29
C ALA A 110 1.88 2.73 -17.99
N ARG A 111 1.08 3.61 -17.38
CA ARG A 111 0.82 4.96 -17.91
C ARG A 111 2.09 5.80 -18.00
N MET A 112 2.98 5.69 -17.03
CA MET A 112 4.26 6.41 -17.05
C MET A 112 5.21 5.86 -18.12
N LYS A 113 5.24 4.53 -18.30
CA LYS A 113 6.02 3.87 -19.34
C LYS A 113 5.54 4.26 -20.73
N GLU A 114 4.24 4.19 -21.00
CA GLU A 114 3.66 4.64 -22.28
C GLU A 114 4.05 6.08 -22.60
N ARG A 115 4.03 6.95 -21.58
CA ARG A 115 4.43 8.34 -21.74
C ARG A 115 5.92 8.49 -22.02
N ALA A 116 6.78 7.72 -21.37
CA ALA A 116 8.22 7.70 -21.63
C ALA A 116 8.52 7.20 -23.06
N ASP A 117 7.89 6.09 -23.46
CA ASP A 117 8.04 5.51 -24.80
C ASP A 117 7.59 6.49 -25.90
N PHE A 118 6.51 7.24 -25.65
CA PHE A 118 6.05 8.30 -26.55
C PHE A 118 7.09 9.41 -26.73
N TYR A 119 7.72 9.88 -25.65
CA TYR A 119 8.75 10.92 -25.74
C TYR A 119 10.02 10.42 -26.43
N GLU A 120 10.42 9.19 -26.19
CA GLU A 120 11.57 8.58 -26.87
C GLU A 120 11.31 8.45 -28.37
N ASN A 121 10.11 8.01 -28.75
CA ASN A 121 9.72 7.95 -30.16
C ASN A 121 9.69 9.34 -30.81
N LEU A 122 9.15 10.35 -30.13
CA LEU A 122 9.17 11.73 -30.63
C LEU A 122 10.60 12.26 -30.82
N LYS A 123 11.50 11.94 -29.90
CA LYS A 123 12.91 12.32 -29.98
C LYS A 123 13.55 11.69 -31.21
N ARG A 124 13.33 10.39 -31.44
CA ARG A 124 13.81 9.68 -32.63
C ARG A 124 13.30 10.31 -33.92
N ILE A 125 12.01 10.64 -33.99
CA ILE A 125 11.40 11.29 -35.17
C ILE A 125 12.04 12.67 -35.43
N LYS A 126 12.29 13.45 -34.38
CA LYS A 126 12.95 14.76 -34.53
C LYS A 126 14.38 14.62 -35.05
N GLU A 127 15.14 13.66 -34.52
CA GLU A 127 16.51 13.37 -34.96
C GLU A 127 16.55 12.89 -36.41
N GLU A 128 15.63 12.00 -36.80
CA GLU A 128 15.51 11.51 -38.18
C GLU A 128 15.14 12.64 -39.14
N LYS A 129 14.16 13.48 -38.76
CA LYS A 129 13.82 14.68 -39.52
C LYS A 129 15.03 15.60 -39.66
N GLN A 130 15.80 15.79 -38.58
CA GLN A 130 16.99 16.64 -38.61
C GLN A 130 18.05 16.10 -39.58
N ARG A 131 18.32 14.79 -39.56
CA ARG A 131 19.23 14.14 -40.52
C ARG A 131 18.78 14.31 -41.96
N TYR A 132 17.48 14.15 -42.20
CA TYR A 132 16.91 14.37 -43.52
C TYR A 132 17.08 15.83 -43.97
N MET A 133 16.79 16.79 -43.08
CA MET A 133 16.98 18.21 -43.37
C MET A 133 18.46 18.55 -43.66
N GLU A 134 19.40 17.97 -42.90
CA GLU A 134 20.84 18.14 -43.13
C GLU A 134 21.27 17.56 -44.48
N MET A 135 20.79 16.35 -44.82
CA MET A 135 21.05 15.74 -46.13
C MET A 135 20.53 16.60 -47.28
N VAL A 136 19.31 17.12 -47.15
CA VAL A 136 18.70 18.00 -48.16
C VAL A 136 19.49 19.31 -48.29
N GLU A 137 19.91 19.89 -47.18
CA GLU A 137 20.72 21.11 -47.19
C GLU A 137 22.07 20.89 -47.88
N LEU A 138 22.75 19.77 -47.59
CA LEU A 138 24.00 19.39 -48.27
C LEU A 138 23.81 19.24 -49.78
N PHE A 139 22.73 18.57 -50.20
CA PHE A 139 22.39 18.45 -51.62
C PHE A 139 22.19 19.81 -52.29
N TYR A 140 21.48 20.73 -51.64
CA TYR A 140 21.30 22.09 -52.17
C TYR A 140 22.58 22.94 -52.15
N GLN A 141 23.48 22.69 -51.21
CA GLN A 141 24.81 23.31 -51.18
C GLN A 141 25.64 22.85 -52.37
N GLU A 142 25.70 21.53 -52.63
CA GLU A 142 26.41 20.97 -53.78
C GLU A 142 25.85 21.52 -55.11
N LEU A 143 24.52 21.58 -55.25
CA LEU A 143 23.89 22.19 -56.43
C LEU A 143 24.26 23.68 -56.59
N ARG A 144 24.35 24.43 -55.49
CA ARG A 144 24.74 25.84 -55.50
C ARG A 144 26.19 26.02 -55.92
N ASP A 145 27.07 25.13 -55.46
CA ASP A 145 28.49 25.15 -55.79
C ASP A 145 28.72 24.81 -57.27
N CYS A 146 27.94 23.91 -57.85
CA CYS A 146 27.99 23.58 -59.28
C CYS A 146 27.34 24.64 -60.20
N HIS A 147 26.43 25.47 -59.68
CA HIS A 147 25.70 26.50 -60.43
C HIS A 147 25.79 27.89 -59.77
N PRO A 148 26.96 28.54 -59.79
CA PRO A 148 27.16 29.83 -59.12
C PRO A 148 26.25 30.95 -59.68
N GLU A 149 25.83 30.87 -60.95
CA GLU A 149 24.89 31.83 -61.52
C GLU A 149 23.47 31.78 -60.90
N TRP A 150 23.11 30.69 -60.20
CA TRP A 150 21.82 30.57 -59.52
C TRP A 150 21.74 31.44 -58.25
N GLU A 151 22.86 31.62 -57.54
CA GLU A 151 22.89 32.50 -56.37
C GLU A 151 22.69 33.96 -56.79
N SER A 152 23.28 34.37 -57.93
CA SER A 152 23.03 35.68 -58.55
C SER A 152 21.55 35.87 -58.92
N ARG A 153 20.90 34.86 -59.48
CA ARG A 153 19.45 34.89 -59.79
C ARG A 153 18.58 34.96 -58.53
N ARG A 154 18.96 34.24 -57.48
CA ARG A 154 18.28 34.27 -56.18
C ARG A 154 18.40 35.63 -55.51
N GLN A 155 19.59 36.24 -55.52
CA GLN A 155 19.78 37.60 -55.00
C GLN A 155 18.99 38.62 -55.80
N ALA A 156 18.97 38.52 -57.14
CA ALA A 156 18.12 39.36 -57.97
C ALA A 156 16.63 39.19 -57.65
N ALA A 157 16.16 37.96 -57.39
CA ALA A 157 14.78 37.69 -56.99
C ALA A 157 14.44 38.23 -55.59
N LEU A 158 15.36 38.13 -54.62
CA LEU A 158 15.20 38.70 -53.28
C LEU A 158 15.20 40.23 -53.31
N GLN A 159 16.12 40.84 -54.07
CA GLN A 159 16.14 42.29 -54.29
C GLN A 159 14.87 42.77 -54.99
N TRP A 160 14.39 42.03 -56.00
CA TRP A 160 13.14 42.34 -56.68
C TRP A 160 11.93 42.24 -55.74
N LYS A 161 11.89 41.23 -54.87
CA LYS A 161 10.86 41.09 -53.84
C LYS A 161 10.92 42.22 -52.81
N GLU A 162 12.11 42.60 -52.35
CA GLU A 162 12.29 43.72 -51.41
C GLU A 162 11.89 45.06 -52.05
N MET A 163 12.22 45.28 -53.33
CA MET A 163 11.75 46.43 -54.10
C MET A 163 10.23 46.43 -54.26
N ALA A 164 9.61 45.26 -54.45
CA ALA A 164 8.16 45.10 -54.51
C ALA A 164 7.49 45.42 -53.16
N ASP A 165 8.03 44.92 -52.05
CA ASP A 165 7.52 45.17 -50.70
C ASP A 165 7.68 46.65 -50.30
N LYS A 166 8.71 47.34 -50.81
CA LYS A 166 8.92 48.79 -50.64
C LYS A 166 8.15 49.66 -51.63
N GLY A 167 7.37 49.07 -52.55
CA GLY A 167 6.60 49.78 -53.57
C GLY A 167 7.45 50.50 -54.64
N GLN A 168 8.72 50.13 -54.78
CA GLN A 168 9.70 50.73 -55.68
C GLN A 168 9.99 49.84 -56.90
N ILE A 169 8.97 49.20 -57.48
CA ILE A 169 9.16 48.37 -58.67
C ILE A 169 9.39 49.28 -59.89
N PRO A 170 10.50 49.14 -60.63
CA PRO A 170 10.71 49.88 -61.86
C PRO A 170 9.66 49.53 -62.90
N ARG A 171 9.01 50.54 -63.51
CA ARG A 171 8.11 50.31 -64.65
C ARG A 171 8.95 49.82 -65.83
N GLN A 172 8.65 48.61 -66.30
CA GLN A 172 9.26 48.04 -67.50
C GLN A 172 8.82 48.88 -68.71
N HIS A 173 9.72 49.71 -69.26
CA HIS A 173 9.51 50.32 -70.57
C HIS A 173 9.70 49.23 -71.62
N THR A 174 8.58 48.65 -72.07
CA THR A 174 8.57 47.80 -73.26
C THR A 174 8.74 48.70 -74.48
N THR A 175 9.97 48.91 -74.93
CA THR A 175 10.21 49.40 -76.28
C THR A 175 9.95 48.23 -77.22
N ARG A 176 8.76 48.23 -77.82
CA ARG A 176 8.37 47.33 -78.89
C ARG A 176 9.05 47.80 -80.18
N ILE A 177 10.00 47.03 -80.69
CA ILE A 177 10.44 47.04 -82.09
C ILE A 177 10.48 45.59 -82.54
#